data_AF-A0A1V4HSE3-F1
#
_entry.id   AF-A0A1V4HSE3-F1
#
_cell.length_a   1.000
_cell.length_b   1.000
_cell.length_c   1.000
_cell.angle_alpha   90.00
_cell.angle_beta   90.00
_cell.angle_gamma   90.00
#
_symmetry.space_group_name_H-M   'P 1'
#
loop_
_entity.id
_entity.type
_entity.pdbx_description
1 polymer ?
#
loop_
_entity_poly.entity_id
_entity_poly.type
_entity_poly.pdbx_seq_one_letter_code
_entity_poly.pdbx_strand_id
1 'polypeptide(L)' 'MKTFKFKGIKNGDHESFCFDVDKEDFINITGKKPNKYDKSFFNKGKYRIYPNDLLKDIIDDVEHDFEFAIGVSK' A
#
# COMPACT_ATOMS: atom_id res chain seq x y z
N MET A 1 -1.86 -15.52 8.77
CA MET A 1 -0.73 -14.80 8.15
C MET A 1 -1.19 -14.23 6.82
N LYS A 2 -1.20 -12.91 6.64
CA LYS A 2 -1.53 -12.27 5.35
C LYS A 2 -0.21 -11.90 4.67
N THR A 3 0.01 -12.38 3.46
CA THR A 3 1.22 -12.07 2.68
C THR A 3 0.80 -11.24 1.49
N PHE A 4 1.43 -10.07 1.33
CA PHE A 4 1.16 -9.19 0.21
C PHE A 4 2.41 -9.01 -0.65
N LYS A 5 2.24 -8.94 -1.96
CA LYS A 5 3.31 -8.67 -2.93
C LYS A 5 3.02 -7.36 -3.63
N PHE A 6 3.97 -6.44 -3.55
CA PHE A 6 3.85 -5.13 -4.17
C PHE A 6 5.14 -4.78 -4.91
N LYS A 7 5.01 -3.95 -5.95
CA LYS A 7 6.16 -3.25 -6.52
C LYS A 7 6.34 -1.94 -5.75
N GLY A 8 7.38 -1.88 -4.92
CA GLY A 8 7.76 -0.64 -4.25
C GLY A 8 8.34 0.34 -5.26
N ILE A 9 7.77 1.53 -5.34
CA ILE A 9 8.25 2.62 -6.19
C ILE A 9 8.40 3.83 -5.28
N LYS A 10 9.43 4.65 -5.52
CA LYS A 10 9.50 5.98 -4.90
C LYS A 10 8.39 6.87 -5.45
N ASN A 11 7.10 6.74 -5.07
CA ASN A 11 6.15 7.82 -5.38
C ASN A 11 4.75 7.87 -4.74
N GLY A 12 4.62 8.50 -3.58
CA GLY A 12 3.54 9.46 -3.37
C GLY A 12 4.08 10.84 -3.73
N ASP A 13 3.71 11.42 -4.89
CA ASP A 13 3.95 12.83 -5.26
C ASP A 13 5.37 13.41 -4.97
N HIS A 14 6.43 12.60 -5.03
CA HIS A 14 7.81 12.87 -4.58
C HIS A 14 8.03 13.01 -3.06
N GLU A 15 7.00 12.83 -2.25
CA GLU A 15 6.98 13.10 -0.82
C GLU A 15 6.99 11.83 0.05
N SER A 16 6.65 10.65 -0.49
CA SER A 16 6.53 9.43 0.32
C SER A 16 6.75 8.12 -0.44
N PHE A 17 7.11 7.07 0.31
CA PHE A 17 7.13 5.69 -0.19
C PHE A 17 5.70 5.13 -0.21
N CYS A 18 5.31 4.53 -1.33
CA CYS A 18 4.00 3.90 -1.48
C CYS A 18 4.12 2.60 -2.30
N PHE A 19 3.02 1.85 -2.33
CA PHE A 19 2.87 0.64 -3.10
C PHE A 19 1.82 0.84 -4.19
N ASP A 20 2.12 0.43 -5.41
CA ASP A 20 1.15 0.41 -6.50
C ASP A 20 0.44 -0.95 -6.55
N VAL A 21 -0.89 -0.91 -6.48
CA VAL A 21 -1.79 -2.06 -6.47
C VAL A 21 -2.89 -1.92 -7.51
N ASP A 22 -3.56 -3.03 -7.83
CA ASP A 22 -4.76 -3.01 -8.66
C ASP A 22 -5.97 -2.47 -7.89
N LYS A 23 -7.02 -2.10 -8.63
CA LYS A 23 -8.24 -1.51 -8.05
C LYS A 23 -8.87 -2.41 -6.99
N GLU A 24 -8.90 -3.71 -7.25
CA GLU A 24 -9.50 -4.71 -6.35
C GLU A 24 -8.71 -4.80 -5.04
N ASP A 25 -7.38 -4.90 -5.13
CA ASP A 25 -6.49 -4.92 -3.96
C ASP A 25 -6.59 -3.63 -3.15
N PHE A 26 -6.68 -2.46 -3.80
CA PHE A 26 -6.89 -1.19 -3.13
C PHE A 26 -8.17 -1.21 -2.27
N ILE A 27 -9.29 -1.69 -2.84
CA ILE A 27 -10.58 -1.77 -2.13
C ILE A 27 -10.48 -2.75 -0.98
N ASN A 28 -9.86 -3.91 -1.20
CA ASN A 28 -9.70 -4.96 -0.19
C ASN A 28 -8.85 -4.50 1.00
N ILE A 29 -7.79 -3.71 0.76
CA ILE A 29 -6.88 -3.22 1.79
C ILE A 29 -7.48 -2.03 2.54
N THR A 30 -8.02 -1.05 1.81
CA THR A 30 -8.41 0.23 2.42
C THR A 30 -9.88 0.27 2.87
N GLY A 31 -10.71 -0.62 2.35
CA GLY A 31 -12.17 -0.63 2.53
C GLY A 31 -12.91 0.48 1.76
N LYS A 32 -12.21 1.28 0.93
CA LYS A 32 -12.80 2.41 0.18
C LYS A 32 -12.64 2.24 -1.33
N LYS A 33 -13.57 2.83 -2.10
CA LYS A 33 -13.40 2.99 -3.56
C LYS A 33 -12.33 4.06 -3.83
N PRO A 34 -11.38 3.82 -4.75
CA PRO A 34 -10.33 4.79 -5.03
C PRO A 34 -10.88 6.03 -5.75
N ASN A 35 -10.35 7.19 -5.39
CA ASN A 35 -10.61 8.48 -6.03
C ASN A 35 -9.47 8.87 -7.00
N LYS A 36 -9.53 10.09 -7.55
CA LYS A 36 -8.53 10.57 -8.53
C LYS A 36 -7.12 10.75 -7.95
N TYR A 37 -7.00 11.01 -6.65
CA TYR A 37 -5.74 11.19 -5.93
C TYR A 37 -5.13 9.86 -5.49
N ASP A 38 -5.93 8.81 -5.38
CA ASP A 38 -5.43 7.45 -5.11
C ASP A 38 -4.76 6.82 -6.35
N LYS A 39 -4.89 7.41 -7.54
CA LYS A 39 -4.27 6.87 -8.77
C LYS A 39 -2.75 7.04 -8.75
N SER A 40 -2.03 6.02 -9.22
CA SER A 40 -0.59 6.11 -9.43
C SER A 40 -0.27 7.12 -10.53
N PHE A 41 0.70 7.99 -10.24
CA PHE A 41 1.20 8.97 -11.20
C PHE A 41 2.06 8.31 -12.29
N PHE A 42 2.87 7.31 -11.91
CA PHE A 42 3.82 6.67 -12.83
C PHE A 42 3.23 5.44 -13.54
N ASN A 43 2.32 4.71 -12.90
CA ASN A 43 1.77 3.48 -13.45
C ASN A 43 0.28 3.64 -13.74
N LYS A 44 -0.04 3.89 -15.02
CA LYS A 44 -1.43 4.02 -15.47
C LYS A 44 -2.25 2.79 -15.09
N GLY A 45 -3.42 3.03 -14.51
CA GLY A 45 -4.36 1.99 -14.09
C GLY A 45 -4.08 1.39 -12.70
N LYS A 46 -2.97 1.75 -12.04
CA LYS A 46 -2.68 1.36 -10.66
C LYS A 46 -3.11 2.42 -9.66
N TYR A 47 -3.22 2.00 -8.40
CA TYR A 47 -3.60 2.82 -7.26
C TYR A 47 -2.56 2.72 -6.16
N ARG A 48 -2.35 3.82 -5.44
CA ARG A 48 -1.34 3.96 -4.40
C ARG A 48 -1.96 3.60 -3.05
N ILE A 49 -1.28 2.74 -2.31
CA ILE A 49 -1.51 2.54 -0.87
C ILE A 49 -0.23 2.85 -0.10
N TYR A 50 -0.39 3.26 1.14
CA TYR A 50 0.70 3.59 2.05
C TYR A 50 0.90 2.45 3.06
N PRO A 51 2.09 2.35 3.68
CA PRO A 51 2.32 1.37 4.75
C PRO A 51 1.23 1.41 5.84
N ASN A 52 0.75 2.59 6.21
CA ASN A 52 -0.30 2.75 7.21
C ASN A 52 -1.65 2.12 6.79
N ASP A 53 -1.94 2.03 5.48
CA ASP A 53 -3.16 1.37 5.01
C ASP A 53 -3.13 -0.15 5.28
N LEU A 54 -1.93 -0.74 5.36
CA LEU A 54 -1.76 -2.16 5.71
C LEU A 54 -1.96 -2.42 7.21
N LEU A 55 -1.93 -1.37 8.02
CA LEU A 55 -1.95 -1.43 9.48
C LEU A 55 -3.28 -0.96 10.09
N LYS A 56 -4.29 -0.66 9.26
CA LYS A 56 -5.53 0.01 9.69
C LYS A 56 -6.39 -0.76 10.69
N ASP A 57 -6.21 -2.08 10.79
CA ASP A 57 -6.94 -2.96 11.72
C ASP A 57 -6.19 -3.19 13.05
N ILE A 58 -5.05 -2.53 13.26
CA ILE A 58 -4.29 -2.61 14.50
C ILE A 58 -4.86 -1.60 15.51
N ILE A 59 -5.12 -2.08 16.72
CA ILE A 59 -5.68 -1.30 17.82
C ILE A 59 -4.52 -0.57 18.50
N ASP A 60 -4.63 0.76 18.62
CA ASP A 60 -3.55 1.64 19.10
C ASP A 60 -3.01 1.30 20.50
N ASP A 61 -3.79 0.58 21.31
CA ASP A 61 -3.44 0.23 22.71
C ASP A 61 -2.78 -1.15 22.87
N VAL A 62 -2.42 -1.81 21.77
CA VAL A 62 -1.76 -3.13 21.79
C VAL A 62 -0.43 -3.06 21.03
N GLU A 63 0.65 -3.43 21.69
CA GLU A 63 1.95 -3.59 21.04
C GLU A 63 1.92 -4.82 20.13
N HIS A 64 2.34 -4.65 18.88
CA HIS A 64 2.33 -5.70 17.86
C HIS A 64 3.70 -5.81 17.21
N ASP A 65 4.27 -7.02 17.22
CA ASP A 65 5.44 -7.35 16.42
C ASP A 65 5.04 -7.58 14.96
N PHE A 66 5.66 -6.84 14.05
CA PHE A 66 5.48 -7.03 12.62
C PHE A 66 6.76 -7.54 11.97
N GLU A 67 6.63 -8.64 11.22
CA GLU A 67 7.69 -9.13 10.35
C GLU A 67 7.33 -8.85 8.89
N PHE A 68 8.17 -8.07 8.21
CA PHE A 68 8.05 -7.79 6.78
C PHE A 68 9.27 -8.33 6.04
N ALA A 69 9.04 -9.03 4.92
CA ALA A 69 10.09 -9.42 3.99
C ALA A 69 10.06 -8.49 2.77
N ILE A 70 11.12 -7.71 2.56
CA ILE A 70 11.27 -6.83 1.38
C ILE A 70 12.30 -7.45 0.43
N GLY A 71 11.84 -7.88 -0.74
CA GLY A 71 12.72 -8.34 -1.82
C GLY A 71 12.93 -7.25 -2.87
N VAL A 72 14.19 -6.97 -3.23
CA VAL A 72 14.54 -6.09 -4.35
C VAL A 72 15.07 -6.95 -5.49
N SER A 73 14.33 -7.03 -6.60
CA SER A 73 14.80 -7.68 -7.83
C SER A 73 15.36 -6.64 -8.80
N LYS A 74 16.56 -6.87 -9.33
CA LYS A 74 17.16 -6.09 -10.41
C LYS A 74 16.56 -6.46 -11.76
#